data_AF-A0A9D6YFQ1-F1
#
_entry.id   AF-A0A9D6YFQ1-F1
#
_cell.length_a   1.000
_cell.length_b   1.000
_cell.length_c   1.000
_cell.angle_alpha   90.00
_cell.angle_beta   90.00
_cell.angle_gamma   90.00
#
_symmetry.space_group_name_H-M   'P 1'
#
loop_
_entity.id
_entity.type
_entity.pdbx_description
1 polymer ?
#
loop_
_entity_poly.entity_id
_entity_poly.type
_entity_poly.pdbx_seq_one_letter_code
_entity_poly.pdbx_strand_id
1 'polypeptide(L)'
;MSTKDFDFPTMARALIIGDRDTVARKTREGLERSMDPKELIFKGLIPGMDVVGEKFRRNEYYVPQVLLSARAMYAGLDFLKPLITASALGDEYLGVVVIGTAQGDLHDIG
;
A
#
# COMPACT_ATOMS: atom_id res chain seq x y z
N MET A 1 4.95 15.46 -15.16
CA MET A 1 5.92 14.40 -15.50
C MET A 1 5.16 13.10 -15.62
N SER A 2 5.42 12.30 -16.66
CA SER A 2 4.55 11.17 -17.05
C SER A 2 4.64 10.01 -16.05
N THR A 3 3.51 9.60 -15.49
CA THR A 3 3.34 8.41 -14.64
C THR A 3 3.66 7.09 -15.36
N LYS A 4 3.95 7.14 -16.67
CA LYS A 4 4.29 5.96 -17.50
C LYS A 4 5.69 5.39 -17.25
N ASP A 5 6.60 6.12 -16.60
CA ASP A 5 7.99 5.69 -16.39
C ASP A 5 8.30 5.19 -14.97
N PHE A 6 7.27 5.02 -14.13
CA PHE A 6 7.45 4.46 -12.79
C PHE A 6 7.27 2.94 -12.81
N ASP A 7 8.23 2.22 -12.24
CA ASP A 7 8.27 0.76 -12.22
C ASP A 7 7.38 0.18 -11.09
N PHE A 8 6.07 0.29 -11.30
CA PHE A 8 5.06 -0.36 -10.45
C PHE A 8 5.27 -1.87 -10.34
N PRO A 9 5.62 -2.62 -11.41
CA PRO A 9 5.85 -4.05 -11.30
C PRO A 9 6.92 -4.43 -10.27
N THR A 10 8.02 -3.67 -10.18
CA THR A 10 9.05 -3.94 -9.15
C THR A 10 8.56 -3.63 -7.74
N MET A 11 7.79 -2.56 -7.56
CA MET A 11 7.19 -2.24 -6.26
C MET A 11 6.21 -3.33 -5.80
N ALA A 12 5.33 -3.80 -6.69
CA ALA A 12 4.41 -4.90 -6.42
C ALA A 12 5.14 -6.21 -6.13
N ARG A 13 6.17 -6.56 -6.92
CA ARG A 13 7.01 -7.75 -6.69
C ARG A 13 7.70 -7.70 -5.34
N ALA A 14 8.28 -6.55 -4.97
CA ALA A 14 8.92 -6.35 -3.67
C ALA A 14 7.94 -6.60 -2.51
N LEU A 15 6.70 -6.11 -2.63
CA LEU A 15 5.65 -6.38 -1.65
C LEU A 15 5.29 -7.87 -1.58
N ILE A 16 5.14 -8.55 -2.73
CA ILE A 16 4.81 -9.98 -2.79
C ILE A 16 5.85 -10.82 -2.04
N ILE A 17 7.13 -10.52 -2.20
CA ILE A 17 8.21 -11.24 -1.51
C ILE A 17 8.51 -10.68 -0.10
N GLY A 18 7.82 -9.62 0.31
CA GLY A 18 8.00 -9.01 1.63
C GLY A 18 9.27 -8.18 1.80
N ASP A 19 9.86 -7.69 0.71
CA ASP A 19 11.00 -6.78 0.72
C ASP A 19 10.57 -5.36 1.07
N ARG A 20 10.54 -5.11 2.38
CA ARG A 20 10.20 -3.82 2.98
C ARG A 20 11.07 -2.68 2.48
N ASP A 21 12.37 -2.92 2.30
CA ASP A 21 13.33 -1.87 2.01
C ASP A 21 13.19 -1.40 0.56
N THR A 22 12.94 -2.33 -0.38
CA THR A 22 12.60 -1.97 -1.76
C THR A 22 11.26 -1.28 -1.87
N VAL A 23 10.23 -1.71 -1.11
CA VAL A 23 8.93 -1.01 -1.09
C VAL A 23 9.10 0.43 -0.61
N ALA A 24 9.76 0.65 0.54
CA ALA A 24 10.01 1.99 1.07
C ALA A 24 10.81 2.86 0.09
N ARG A 25 11.83 2.30 -0.56
CA ARG A 25 12.64 2.99 -1.56
C ARG A 25 11.82 3.39 -2.79
N LYS A 26 11.00 2.47 -3.33
CA LYS A 26 10.14 2.75 -4.48
C LYS A 26 9.05 3.77 -4.17
N THR A 27 8.47 3.71 -2.98
CA THR A 27 7.54 4.72 -2.49
C THR A 27 8.18 6.11 -2.47
N ARG A 28 9.39 6.24 -1.91
CA ARG A 28 10.13 7.53 -1.91
C ARG A 28 10.46 7.99 -3.32
N GLU A 29 10.92 7.10 -4.21
CA GLU A 29 11.20 7.42 -5.61
C GLU A 29 9.95 7.98 -6.32
N GLY A 30 8.77 7.41 -6.05
CA GLY A 30 7.50 7.90 -6.59
C GLY A 30 7.14 9.30 -6.07
N LEU A 31 7.35 9.53 -4.77
CA LEU A 31 7.12 10.83 -4.15
C LEU A 31 8.09 11.92 -4.66
N GLU A 32 9.37 11.59 -4.85
CA GLU A 32 10.38 12.48 -5.44
C GLU A 32 10.01 12.89 -6.87
N ARG A 33 9.31 12.01 -7.61
CA ARG A 33 8.76 12.29 -8.94
C ARG A 33 7.46 13.09 -8.90
N SER A 34 7.03 13.56 -7.71
CA SER A 34 5.77 14.29 -7.50
C SER A 34 4.54 13.52 -7.97
N MET A 35 4.56 12.18 -7.85
CA MET A 35 3.41 11.34 -8.15
C MET A 35 2.35 11.47 -7.05
N ASP A 36 1.09 11.26 -7.42
CA ASP A 36 0.00 11.20 -6.44
C ASP A 36 0.21 9.99 -5.50
N PRO A 37 0.26 10.19 -4.17
CA PRO A 37 0.33 9.10 -3.19
C PRO A 37 -0.73 8.01 -3.41
N LYS A 38 -1.94 8.37 -3.84
CA LYS A 38 -3.01 7.41 -4.13
C LYS A 38 -2.64 6.49 -5.29
N GLU A 39 -1.97 7.00 -6.32
CA GLU A 39 -1.52 6.16 -7.43
C GLU A 39 -0.50 5.11 -6.99
N LEU A 40 0.42 5.45 -6.08
CA LEU A 40 1.39 4.49 -5.53
C LEU A 40 0.70 3.35 -4.76
N ILE A 41 -0.40 3.65 -4.07
CA ILE A 41 -1.23 2.65 -3.40
C ILE A 41 -1.97 1.79 -4.43
N PHE A 42 -2.78 2.40 -5.30
CA PHE A 42 -3.70 1.68 -6.19
C PHE A 42 -3.01 0.96 -7.36
N LYS A 43 -1.88 1.46 -7.85
CA LYS A 43 -1.14 0.85 -8.97
C LYS A 43 0.08 0.04 -8.52
N GLY A 44 0.54 0.21 -7.27
CA GLY A 44 1.74 -0.43 -6.74
C GLY A 44 1.46 -1.42 -5.61
N LEU A 45 1.02 -0.90 -4.45
CA LEU A 45 0.86 -1.71 -3.23
C LEU A 45 -0.31 -2.70 -3.32
N ILE A 46 -1.49 -2.22 -3.72
CA ILE A 46 -2.70 -3.05 -3.79
C ILE A 46 -2.53 -4.24 -4.75
N PRO A 47 -2.07 -4.06 -6.00
CA PRO A 47 -1.86 -5.20 -6.91
C PRO A 47 -0.88 -6.25 -6.36
N GLY A 48 0.12 -5.83 -5.60
CA GLY A 48 1.02 -6.76 -4.91
C GLY A 48 0.29 -7.58 -3.85
N MET A 49 -0.54 -6.92 -3.03
CA MET A 49 -1.30 -7.58 -1.96
C MET A 49 -2.38 -8.51 -2.51
N ASP A 50 -3.02 -8.15 -3.63
CA ASP A 50 -3.99 -9.03 -4.31
C ASP A 50 -3.36 -10.36 -4.69
N VAL A 51 -2.13 -10.34 -5.24
CA VAL A 51 -1.38 -11.56 -5.58
C VAL A 51 -1.05 -12.38 -4.34
N VAL A 52 -0.65 -11.74 -3.24
CA VAL A 52 -0.40 -12.42 -1.94
C VAL A 52 -1.67 -13.12 -1.46
N GLY A 53 -2.81 -12.43 -1.54
CA GLY A 53 -4.11 -13.02 -1.21
C GLY A 53 -4.45 -14.21 -2.09
N GLU A 54 -4.23 -14.13 -3.41
CA GLU A 54 -4.51 -15.25 -4.34
C GLU A 54 -3.61 -16.45 -4.03
N LYS A 55 -2.34 -16.22 -3.72
CA LYS A 55 -1.40 -17.26 -3.30
C LYS A 55 -1.81 -17.92 -1.98
N PHE A 56 -2.30 -17.13 -1.03
CA PHE A 56 -2.83 -17.66 0.24
C PHE A 56 -4.07 -18.54 0.01
N ARG A 57 -5.03 -18.09 -0.81
CA ARG A 57 -6.21 -18.89 -1.19
C ARG A 57 -5.87 -20.20 -1.90
N ARG A 58 -4.78 -20.20 -2.68
CA ARG A 58 -4.30 -21.37 -3.42
C ARG A 58 -3.37 -22.28 -2.59
N ASN A 59 -3.24 -22.05 -1.28
CA ASN A 59 -2.32 -22.76 -0.38
C ASN A 59 -0.85 -22.73 -0.84
N GLU A 60 -0.45 -21.71 -1.61
CA GLU A 60 0.95 -21.47 -1.98
C GLU A 60 1.67 -20.65 -0.91
N TYR A 61 0.96 -19.73 -0.26
CA TYR A 61 1.43 -18.92 0.86
C TYR A 61 0.72 -19.32 2.14
N TYR A 62 1.42 -19.20 3.26
CA TYR A 62 0.87 -19.39 4.60
C TYR A 62 0.95 -18.07 5.38
N VAL A 63 0.48 -18.09 6.64
CA VAL A 63 0.45 -16.92 7.52
C VAL A 63 1.80 -16.17 7.57
N PRO A 64 2.98 -16.82 7.70
CA PRO A 64 4.25 -16.10 7.75
C PRO A 64 4.52 -15.23 6.50
N GLN A 65 4.19 -15.72 5.31
CA GLN A 65 4.38 -14.98 4.06
C GLN A 65 3.45 -13.78 3.99
N VAL A 66 2.18 -13.97 4.38
CA VAL A 66 1.19 -12.87 4.44
C VAL A 66 1.64 -11.79 5.41
N LEU A 67 2.13 -12.17 6.59
CA LEU A 67 2.65 -11.22 7.58
C LEU A 67 3.88 -10.44 7.07
N LEU A 68 4.75 -11.11 6.33
CA LEU A 68 5.93 -10.47 5.73
C LEU A 68 5.52 -9.44 4.67
N SER A 69 4.58 -9.78 3.78
CA SER A 69 4.01 -8.86 2.80
C SER A 69 3.26 -7.70 3.44
N ALA A 70 2.51 -7.95 4.53
CA ALA A 70 1.83 -6.90 5.29
C ALA A 70 2.84 -5.91 5.90
N ARG A 71 3.95 -6.39 6.46
CA ARG A 71 5.03 -5.52 6.95
C ARG A 71 5.65 -4.67 5.84
N ALA A 72 5.81 -5.23 4.65
CA ALA A 72 6.28 -4.48 3.49
C ALA A 72 5.26 -3.42 3.03
N MET A 73 3.96 -3.74 3.05
CA MET A 73 2.87 -2.79 2.77
C MET A 73 2.93 -1.58 3.71
N TYR A 74 3.05 -1.79 5.03
CA TYR A 74 3.13 -0.68 6.00
C TYR A 74 4.32 0.24 5.73
N ALA A 75 5.48 -0.30 5.34
CA ALA A 75 6.63 0.55 5.02
C ALA A 75 6.41 1.46 3.80
N GLY A 76 5.46 1.15 2.92
CA GLY A 76 4.98 2.10 1.92
C GLY A 76 3.98 3.09 2.51
N LEU A 77 2.96 2.58 3.22
CA LEU A 77 1.88 3.38 3.77
C LEU A 77 2.35 4.41 4.81
N ASP A 78 3.41 4.14 5.56
CA ASP A 78 3.97 5.06 6.57
C ASP A 78 4.42 6.40 5.94
N PHE A 79 4.83 6.39 4.66
CA PHE A 79 5.15 7.61 3.92
C PHE A 79 3.91 8.25 3.27
N LEU A 80 2.95 7.43 2.84
CA LEU A 80 1.83 7.87 2.02
C LEU A 80 0.67 8.42 2.85
N LYS A 81 0.36 7.81 4.00
CA LYS A 81 -0.76 8.18 4.89
C LYS A 81 -0.70 9.66 5.30
N PRO A 82 0.43 10.20 5.81
CA PRO A 82 0.49 11.62 6.22
C PRO A 82 0.23 12.59 5.07
N LEU A 83 0.69 12.25 3.85
CA LEU A 83 0.53 13.10 2.67
C LEU A 83 -0.93 13.14 2.19
N ILE A 84 -1.62 12.00 2.23
CA ILE A 84 -3.04 11.91 1.89
C ILE A 84 -3.87 12.73 2.88
N THR A 85 -3.62 12.58 4.18
CA THR A 85 -4.33 13.36 5.22
C THR A 85 -4.07 14.85 5.06
N ALA A 86 -2.82 15.26 4.80
CA ALA A 86 -2.49 16.66 4.59
C ALA A 86 -3.19 17.25 3.36
N SER A 87 -3.31 16.48 2.27
CA SER A 87 -4.02 16.91 1.06
C SER A 87 -5.53 17.11 1.28
N ALA A 88 -6.13 16.35 2.21
CA ALA A 88 -7.56 16.43 2.52
C ALA A 88 -7.95 17.62 3.42
N LEU A 89 -6.98 18.33 4.02
CA LEU A 89 -7.25 19.48 4.90
C LEU A 89 -7.82 20.71 4.15
N GLY A 90 -7.77 20.71 2.82
CA GLY A 90 -8.38 21.74 1.97
C GLY A 90 -9.76 21.38 1.41
N ASP A 91 -10.26 20.16 1.68
CA ASP A 91 -11.54 19.70 1.14
C ASP A 91 -12.73 20.26 1.95
N GLU A 92 -13.85 20.48 1.26
CA GLU A 92 -15.09 20.94 1.89
C GLU A 92 -15.57 19.91 2.93
N TYR A 93 -16.02 20.39 4.10
CA TYR A 93 -16.55 19.52 5.13
C TYR A 93 -17.88 18.88 4.68
N LEU A 94 -17.89 17.56 4.50
CA LEU A 94 -19.08 16.81 4.06
C LEU A 94 -19.88 16.16 5.20
N GLY A 95 -19.29 16.02 6.40
CA GLY A 95 -19.92 15.37 7.55
C GLY A 95 -18.98 14.48 8.36
N VAL A 96 -19.54 13.77 9.34
CA VAL A 96 -18.81 12.82 10.20
C VAL A 96 -19.08 11.39 9.75
N VAL A 97 -18.01 10.61 9.57
CA VAL A 97 -18.07 9.16 9.32
C VAL A 97 -17.46 8.43 10.50
N VAL A 98 -18.17 7.41 10.99
CA VAL A 98 -17.63 6.46 11.98
C VAL A 98 -17.33 5.15 11.25
N ILE A 99 -16.06 4.75 11.26
CA ILE A 99 -15.57 3.49 10.69
C ILE A 99 -14.79 2.73 11.76
N GLY A 100 -14.87 1.40 11.71
CA GLY A 100 -14.14 0.53 12.61
C GLY A 100 -14.10 -0.90 12.09
N THR A 101 -13.09 -1.64 12.52
CA THR A 101 -12.93 -3.07 12.20
C THR A 101 -13.81 -3.90 13.13
N ALA A 102 -14.35 -5.02 12.64
CA ALA A 102 -15.21 -5.91 13.43
C ALA A 102 -14.49 -6.46 14.67
N GLN A 103 -15.24 -6.72 15.75
CA GLN A 103 -14.65 -7.28 16.97
C GLN A 103 -13.98 -8.63 16.67
N GLY A 104 -12.69 -8.74 16.98
CA GLY A 104 -11.88 -9.94 16.72
C GLY A 104 -11.25 -9.99 15.32
N ASP A 105 -11.51 -9.00 14.47
CA ASP A 105 -10.85 -8.85 13.18
C ASP A 105 -9.66 -7.87 13.30
N LEU A 106 -8.53 -8.25 12.71
CA LEU A 106 -7.26 -7.51 12.74
C LEU A 106 -6.94 -6.86 11.39
N HIS A 107 -7.75 -7.07 10.36
CA HIS A 107 -7.52 -6.46 9.04
C HIS A 107 -7.87 -4.97 9.09
N ASP A 108 -6.84 -4.13 9.17
CA ASP A 108 -6.94 -2.66 9.37
C ASP A 108 -6.23 -1.84 8.29
N ILE A 109 -5.78 -2.49 7.22
CA ILE A 109 -5.04 -1.85 6.12
C ILE A 109 -5.98 -1.08 5.18
N GLY A 110 -7.23 -1.56 5.05
CA GLY A 110 -8.26 -1.02 4.17
C GLY A 110 -8.92 0.27 4.67
#